data_AF-A0A0C1GZD0-F1
#
_entry.id   AF-A0A0C1GZD0-F1
#
_cell.length_a   1.000
_cell.length_b   1.000
_cell.length_c   1.000
_cell.angle_alpha   90.00
_cell.angle_beta   90.00
_cell.angle_gamma   90.00
#
_symmetry.space_group_name_H-M   'P 1'
#
loop_
_entity.id
_entity.type
_entity.pdbx_description
1 polymer ?
#
loop_
_entity_poly.entity_id
_entity_poly.type
_entity_poly.pdbx_seq_one_letter_code
_entity_poly.pdbx_strand_id
1 'polypeptide(L)' 'MSALKSYKKEWNDHHGCWSSHLLHNFASHSADAFRMMAVGLSKLQSKGLSSEEWRSLRQQYIA' A
#
# COMPACT_ATOMS: atom_id res chain seq x y z
N MET A 1 -17.27 6.43 -11.23
CA MET A 1 -16.06 6.93 -11.95
C MET A 1 -15.82 8.43 -11.74
N SER A 2 -16.27 9.00 -10.60
CA SER A 2 -16.15 10.42 -10.24
C SER A 2 -15.09 10.67 -9.16
N ALA A 3 -14.94 9.76 -8.19
CA ALA A 3 -13.98 9.91 -7.08
C ALA A 3 -12.51 9.99 -7.54
N LEU A 4 -12.07 9.11 -8.45
CA LEU A 4 -10.70 9.16 -8.98
C LEU A 4 -10.40 10.46 -9.76
N LYS A 5 -11.41 11.07 -10.39
CA LYS A 5 -11.24 12.34 -11.12
C LYS A 5 -11.07 13.53 -10.16
N SER A 6 -11.67 13.44 -8.98
CA SER A 6 -11.58 14.45 -7.92
C SER A 6 -10.41 14.24 -6.95
N TYR A 7 -9.65 13.15 -7.12
CA TYR A 7 -8.47 12.83 -6.32
C TYR A 7 -7.27 13.65 -6.84
N LYS A 8 -6.96 14.75 -6.15
CA LYS A 8 -5.92 15.70 -6.54
C LYS A 8 -5.13 16.20 -5.33
N LYS A 9 -3.95 16.75 -5.61
CA LYS A 9 -3.20 17.56 -4.65
C LYS A 9 -3.63 19.02 -4.79
N GLU A 10 -3.61 19.75 -3.68
CA GLU A 10 -3.84 21.19 -3.68
C GLU A 10 -2.51 21.92 -3.88
N TRP A 11 -2.55 23.02 -4.62
CA TRP A 11 -1.40 23.91 -4.78
C TRP A 11 -1.31 24.83 -3.56
N ASN A 12 -0.15 24.88 -2.92
CA ASN A 12 0.12 25.75 -1.78
C ASN A 12 0.81 27.02 -2.27
N ASP A 13 0.04 28.11 -2.39
CA ASP A 13 0.53 29.42 -2.84
C ASP A 13 1.56 30.03 -1.88
N HIS A 14 1.49 29.76 -0.58
CA HIS A 14 2.42 30.31 0.40
C HIS A 14 3.84 29.73 0.25
N HIS A 15 3.93 28.48 -0.15
CA HIS A 15 5.20 27.76 -0.27
C HIS A 15 5.60 27.52 -1.73
N GLY A 16 4.76 27.90 -2.69
CA GLY A 16 4.98 27.70 -4.12
C GLY A 16 5.15 26.23 -4.50
N CYS A 17 4.46 25.32 -3.81
CA CYS A 17 4.62 23.88 -4.02
C CYS A 17 3.29 23.12 -3.91
N TRP A 18 3.22 21.91 -4.47
CA TRP A 18 2.08 21.02 -4.26
C TRP A 18 2.09 20.49 -2.82
N SER A 19 0.90 20.43 -2.19
CA SER A 19 0.75 19.88 -0.85
C SER A 19 1.31 18.45 -0.76
N SER A 20 1.98 18.16 0.36
CA SER A 20 2.49 16.82 0.68
C SER A 20 1.35 15.82 0.83
N HIS A 21 0.21 16.29 1.35
CA HIS A 21 -0.99 15.50 1.55
C HIS A 21 -1.98 15.72 0.41
N LEU A 22 -2.80 14.70 0.18
CA LEU A 22 -3.88 14.75 -0.79
C LEU A 22 -4.98 15.67 -0.28
N LEU A 23 -5.73 16.29 -1.18
CA LEU A 23 -6.89 17.09 -0.79
C LEU A 23 -7.92 16.18 -0.10
N HIS A 24 -8.19 16.44 1.18
CA HIS A 24 -9.12 15.66 1.97
C HIS A 24 -10.56 16.06 1.62
N ASN A 25 -11.23 15.22 0.83
CA ASN A 25 -12.62 15.42 0.42
C ASN A 25 -13.32 14.06 0.35
N PHE A 26 -14.62 14.05 0.05
CA PHE A 26 -15.38 12.79 -0.08
C PHE A 26 -14.74 11.79 -1.06
N ALA A 27 -14.05 12.28 -2.08
CA ALA A 27 -13.38 11.43 -3.05
C ALA A 27 -12.07 10.81 -2.54
N SER A 28 -11.44 11.35 -1.49
CA SER A 28 -10.25 10.74 -0.86
C SER A 28 -10.59 9.54 0.02
N HIS A 29 -11.81 9.44 0.54
CA HIS A 29 -12.19 8.44 1.55
C HIS A 29 -12.05 7.00 1.03
N SER A 30 -12.55 6.73 -0.18
CA SER A 30 -12.45 5.40 -0.79
C SER A 30 -11.01 5.04 -1.17
N ALA A 31 -10.22 6.02 -1.63
CA ALA A 31 -8.81 5.85 -1.93
C ALA A 31 -7.99 5.56 -0.66
N ASP A 32 -8.28 6.26 0.46
CA ASP A 32 -7.64 6.05 1.75
C ASP A 32 -7.97 4.67 2.32
N ALA A 33 -9.24 4.24 2.24
CA ALA A 33 -9.66 2.90 2.63
C ALA A 33 -8.92 1.81 1.82
N PHE A 34 -8.82 1.98 0.50
CA PHE A 34 -8.11 1.03 -0.35
C PHE A 34 -6.61 0.98 -0.05
N ARG A 35 -5.99 2.14 0.22
CA ARG A 35 -4.58 2.22 0.63
C ARG A 35 -4.33 1.47 1.94
N MET A 36 -5.19 1.67 2.93
CA MET A 36 -5.10 0.96 4.22
C MET A 36 -5.31 -0.54 4.05
N MET A 37 -6.26 -0.95 3.21
CA MET A 37 -6.46 -2.36 2.87
C MET A 37 -5.20 -2.98 2.25
N ALA A 38 -4.59 -2.32 1.25
CA ALA A 38 -3.38 -2.82 0.60
C ALA A 38 -2.21 -2.98 1.58
N VAL A 39 -1.98 -1.97 2.44
CA VAL A 39 -0.95 -2.03 3.49
C VAL A 39 -1.25 -3.17 4.48
N GLY A 40 -2.52 -3.35 4.86
CA GLY A 40 -2.95 -4.46 5.71
C GLY A 40 -2.67 -5.82 5.06
N LEU A 41 -3.01 -6.00 3.79
CA LEU A 41 -2.74 -7.23 3.05
C LEU A 41 -1.25 -7.55 2.96
N SER A 42 -0.38 -6.56 2.71
CA SER A 42 1.07 -6.77 2.71
C SER A 42 1.61 -7.22 4.08
N LYS A 43 0.99 -6.77 5.18
CA LYS A 43 1.35 -7.22 6.54
C LYS A 43 0.82 -8.62 6.84
N LEU A 44 -0.33 -8.98 6.29
CA LEU A 44 -0.94 -10.30 6.43
C LEU A 44 -0.32 -11.35 5.49
N GLN A 45 0.44 -10.92 4.49
CA GLN A 45 1.18 -11.81 3.62
C GLN A 45 2.26 -12.52 4.44
N SER A 46 1.88 -13.69 4.98
CA SER A 46 2.80 -14.67 5.52
C SER A 46 3.89 -14.92 4.48
N LYS A 47 5.12 -14.53 4.82
CA LYS A 47 6.31 -15.00 4.10
C LYS A 47 6.51 -16.45 4.49
N GLY A 48 5.65 -17.33 3.98
CA GLY A 48 5.94 -18.75 4.01
C GLY A 48 7.32 -18.99 3.38
N LEU A 49 7.98 -20.06 3.79
CA LEU A 49 9.26 -20.44 3.21
C LEU A 49 9.06 -20.68 1.71
N SER A 50 9.99 -20.15 0.91
CA SER A 50 10.10 -20.45 -0.50
C SER A 50 10.31 -21.96 -0.73
N SER A 51 10.04 -22.41 -1.96
CA SER A 51 10.27 -23.81 -2.34
C SER A 51 11.73 -24.25 -2.14
N GLU A 52 12.67 -23.32 -2.28
CA GLU A 52 14.11 -23.53 -2.07
C GLU A 52 14.43 -23.70 -0.58
N GLU A 53 13.91 -22.81 0.28
CA GLU A 53 14.08 -22.93 1.74
C GLU A 53 13.46 -24.24 2.27
N TRP A 54 12.30 -24.65 1.76
CA TRP A 54 11.68 -25.95 2.09
C TRP A 54 12.50 -27.16 1.62
N ARG A 55 13.26 -27.05 0.53
CA ARG A 55 14.15 -28.13 0.07
C ARG A 55 15.40 -28.20 0.95
N SER A 56 15.98 -27.06 1.30
CA SER A 56 17.13 -26.98 2.20
C SER A 56 16.83 -27.58 3.58
N LEU A 57 15.70 -27.21 4.19
CA LEU A 57 15.29 -27.75 5.49
C LEU A 57 15.07 -29.27 5.45
N ARG A 58 14.48 -29.79 4.37
CA ARG A 58 14.30 -31.23 4.20
C ARG A 58 15.64 -31.96 4.09
N GLN A 59 16.59 -31.43 3.32
CA GLN A 59 17.92 -32.02 3.18
C GLN A 59 18.70 -32.01 4.50
N GLN A 60 18.48 -31.02 5.36
CA GLN A 60 19.20 -30.86 6.62
C GLN A 60 18.69 -31.77 7.76
N TYR A 61 17.39 -32.05 7.83
CA TYR A 61 16.77 -32.76 8.96
C TYR A 61 16.32 -34.19 8.66
N ILE A 62 16.19 -34.58 7.39
CA ILE A 62 15.69 -35.90 6.97
C ILE A 62 16.81 -36.78 6.38
N ALA A 63 18.03 -36.23 6.23
CA ALA A 63 19.22 -36.98 5.78
C ALA A 63 19.97 -37.64 6.94
#